data_AF-A0A5D0NKD6-F1
#
_entry.id   AF-A0A5D0NKD6-F1
#
_cell.length_a   1.000
_cell.length_b   1.000
_cell.length_c   1.000
_cell.angle_alpha   90.00
_cell.angle_beta   90.00
_cell.angle_gamma   90.00
#
_symmetry.space_group_name_H-M   'P 1'
#
loop_
_entity.id
_entity.type
_entity.pdbx_description
1 polymer ?
#
loop_
_entity_poly.entity_id
_entity_poly.type
_entity_poly.pdbx_seq_one_letter_code
_entity_poly.pdbx_strand_id
1 'polypeptide(L)'
;MNLDFSAEPLFSWYVVALMVSGLLMAVAAALPGSKVTERLVYVALGIGMLGYGVYLGFIFDGGSYEIFFYVFVVPIVVLARALRAVVSGAQRA
;
A
#
# COMPACT_ATOMS: atom_id res chain seq x y z
N MET A 1 0.49 -12.11 -17.60
CA MET A 1 -0.14 -11.65 -16.34
C MET A 1 -0.14 -12.86 -15.41
N ASN A 2 0.52 -12.73 -14.27
CA ASN A 2 0.80 -13.87 -13.37
C ASN A 2 -0.29 -14.13 -12.33
N LEU A 3 -1.38 -13.35 -12.38
CA LEU A 3 -2.49 -13.50 -11.46
C LEU A 3 -3.38 -14.66 -11.93
N ASP A 4 -3.18 -15.81 -11.29
CA ASP A 4 -4.05 -16.97 -11.40
C ASP A 4 -4.62 -17.30 -10.02
N PHE A 5 -5.87 -16.89 -9.78
CA PHE A 5 -6.55 -17.11 -8.50
C PHE A 5 -7.01 -18.55 -8.29
N SER A 6 -6.98 -19.38 -9.33
CA SER A 6 -7.37 -20.79 -9.28
C SER A 6 -6.18 -21.70 -8.99
N ALA A 7 -5.03 -21.42 -9.60
CA ALA A 7 -3.80 -22.18 -9.41
C ALA A 7 -3.02 -21.69 -8.18
N GLU A 8 -2.83 -20.37 -8.06
CA GLU A 8 -2.03 -19.75 -6.99
C GLU A 8 -2.78 -18.60 -6.29
N PRO A 9 -3.81 -18.93 -5.48
CA PRO A 9 -4.64 -17.92 -4.81
C PRO A 9 -3.86 -17.06 -3.82
N LEU A 10 -2.92 -17.64 -3.06
CA LEU A 10 -2.14 -16.89 -2.06
C LEU A 10 -1.24 -15.83 -2.72
N PHE A 11 -0.52 -16.21 -3.78
CA PHE A 11 0.30 -15.29 -4.57
C PHE A 11 -0.55 -14.17 -5.16
N SER A 12 -1.65 -14.54 -5.82
CA SER A 12 -2.51 -13.57 -6.51
C SER A 12 -3.11 -12.55 -5.54
N TRP A 13 -3.58 -13.00 -4.37
CA TRP A 13 -4.08 -12.09 -3.33
C TRP A 13 -2.99 -11.24 -2.70
N TYR A 14 -1.78 -11.78 -2.53
CA TYR A 14 -0.63 -11.02 -2.04
C TYR A 14 -0.31 -9.84 -2.99
N VAL A 15 -0.26 -10.10 -4.29
CA VAL A 15 -0.02 -9.07 -5.31
C VAL A 15 -1.12 -8.01 -5.33
N VAL A 16 -2.40 -8.42 -5.27
CA VAL A 16 -3.53 -7.49 -5.15
C VAL A 16 -3.42 -6.64 -3.88
N ALA A 17 -3.11 -7.25 -2.74
CA ALA A 17 -2.95 -6.54 -1.47
C ALA A 17 -1.82 -5.51 -1.52
N LEU A 18 -0.70 -5.81 -2.18
CA LEU A 18 0.40 -4.87 -2.43
C LEU A 18 -0.07 -3.66 -3.24
N MET A 19 -0.77 -3.89 -4.36
CA MET A 19 -1.27 -2.81 -5.21
C MET A 19 -2.27 -1.92 -4.47
N VAL A 20 -3.25 -2.52 -3.79
CA VAL A 20 -4.22 -1.77 -2.98
C VAL A 20 -3.53 -0.97 -1.88
N SER A 21 -2.59 -1.58 -1.18
CA SER A 21 -1.83 -0.89 -0.12
C SER A 21 -1.03 0.29 -0.64
N GLY A 22 -0.38 0.15 -1.80
CA GLY A 22 0.34 1.24 -2.44
C GLY A 22 -0.57 2.43 -2.76
N LEU A 23 -1.79 2.16 -3.23
CA LEU A 23 -2.81 3.18 -3.45
C LEU A 23 -3.29 3.83 -2.15
N LEU A 24 -3.52 3.05 -1.08
CA LEU A 24 -3.91 3.59 0.22
C LEU A 24 -2.84 4.52 0.81
N MET A 25 -1.55 4.20 0.60
CA MET A 25 -0.44 5.07 1.00
C MET A 25 -0.44 6.39 0.22
N ALA A 26 -0.72 6.34 -1.10
CA ALA A 26 -0.88 7.55 -1.90
C ALA A 26 -2.06 8.41 -1.44
N VAL A 27 -3.20 7.79 -1.12
CA VAL A 27 -4.36 8.48 -0.52
C VAL A 27 -3.98 9.15 0.80
N ALA A 28 -3.30 8.44 1.70
CA ALA A 28 -2.88 9.00 2.99
C ALA A 28 -1.89 10.15 2.86
N ALA A 29 -1.02 10.15 1.83
CA ALA A 29 -0.11 11.26 1.53
C ALA A 29 -0.85 12.52 1.04
N ALA A 30 -1.98 12.34 0.36
CA ALA A 30 -2.80 13.44 -0.14
C ALA A 30 -3.67 14.09 0.95
N LEU A 31 -3.96 13.38 2.04
CA LEU A 31 -4.79 13.90 3.14
C LEU A 31 -4.09 15.03 3.92
N PRO A 32 -4.83 16.06 4.36
CA PRO A 32 -4.31 17.10 5.23
C PRO A 32 -3.98 16.58 6.64
N GLY A 33 -3.07 17.25 7.35
CA GLY A 33 -2.75 16.95 8.76
C GLY A 33 -1.46 16.16 9.00
N SER A 34 -0.81 15.66 7.95
CA SER A 34 0.52 15.02 8.00
C SER A 34 1.63 16.01 7.63
N LYS A 35 2.82 15.85 8.24
CA LYS A 35 3.98 16.67 7.91
C LYS A 35 4.51 16.33 6.51
N VAL A 36 5.18 17.28 5.84
CA VAL A 36 5.77 17.06 4.51
C VAL A 36 6.71 15.85 4.51
N THR A 37 7.53 15.70 5.55
CA THR A 37 8.44 14.55 5.71
C THR A 37 7.69 13.21 5.81
N GLU A 38 6.58 13.16 6.55
CA GLU A 38 5.74 11.96 6.66
C GLU A 38 5.09 11.62 5.31
N ARG A 39 4.61 12.62 4.57
CA ARG A 39 4.03 12.43 3.24
C ARG A 39 5.04 11.85 2.26
N LEU A 40 6.28 12.32 2.28
CA LEU A 40 7.35 11.77 1.46
C LEU A 40 7.61 10.29 1.78
N VAL A 41 7.62 9.93 3.07
CA VAL A 41 7.71 8.52 3.50
C VAL A 41 6.52 7.71 2.99
N TYR A 42 5.30 8.25 3.07
CA TYR A 42 4.11 7.55 2.60
C TYR A 42 4.17 7.29 1.09
N VAL A 43 4.58 8.29 0.31
CA VAL A 43 4.75 8.16 -1.15
C VAL A 43 5.83 7.13 -1.46
N ALA A 44 6.99 7.18 -0.81
CA ALA A 44 8.09 6.24 -1.06
C ALA A 44 7.67 4.79 -0.76
N LEU A 45 7.00 4.56 0.38
CA LEU A 45 6.47 3.25 0.73
C LEU A 45 5.35 2.80 -0.21
N GLY A 46 4.47 3.72 -0.62
CA GLY A 46 3.42 3.45 -1.59
C GLY A 46 3.96 3.02 -2.94
N ILE A 47 4.99 3.71 -3.44
CA ILE A 47 5.71 3.35 -4.67
C ILE A 47 6.37 1.97 -4.53
N GLY A 48 7.01 1.69 -3.38
CA GLY A 48 7.62 0.38 -3.13
C GLY A 48 6.60 -0.76 -3.17
N MET A 49 5.46 -0.60 -2.48
CA MET A 49 4.40 -1.62 -2.45
C MET A 49 3.73 -1.79 -3.82
N LEU A 50 3.33 -0.68 -4.46
CA LEU A 50 2.69 -0.71 -5.76
C LEU A 50 3.64 -1.23 -6.84
N GLY A 51 4.87 -0.76 -6.85
CA GLY A 51 5.92 -1.17 -7.77
C GLY A 51 6.24 -2.66 -7.64
N TYR A 52 6.33 -3.18 -6.41
CA TYR A 52 6.55 -4.61 -6.20
C TYR A 52 5.35 -5.45 -6.64
N GLY A 53 4.12 -5.00 -6.34
CA GLY A 53 2.90 -5.65 -6.84
C GLY A 53 2.83 -5.67 -8.37
N VAL A 54 3.14 -4.55 -9.03
CA VAL A 54 3.19 -4.46 -10.49
C VAL A 54 4.27 -5.37 -11.07
N TYR A 55 5.46 -5.37 -10.47
CA TYR A 55 6.55 -6.26 -10.87
C TYR A 55 6.11 -7.73 -10.80
N LEU A 56 5.60 -8.18 -9.66
CA LEU A 56 5.17 -9.56 -9.48
C LEU A 56 3.98 -9.95 -10.38
N GLY A 57 3.02 -9.04 -10.58
CA GLY A 57 1.81 -9.34 -11.35
C GLY A 57 2.00 -9.33 -12.87
N PHE A 58 2.93 -8.52 -13.39
CA PHE A 58 3.02 -8.22 -14.82
C PHE A 58 4.39 -8.44 -15.46
N ILE A 59 5.48 -8.45 -14.68
CA ILE A 59 6.86 -8.47 -15.22
C ILE A 59 7.62 -9.74 -14.79
N PHE A 60 7.35 -10.26 -13.60
CA PHE A 60 8.01 -11.45 -13.07
C PHE A 60 7.70 -12.66 -13.98
N ASP A 61 8.67 -13.52 -14.27
CA ASP A 61 8.46 -14.67 -15.19
C ASP A 61 8.66 -16.02 -14.48
N GLY A 62 8.65 -16.02 -13.14
CA GLY A 62 8.79 -17.21 -12.30
C GLY A 62 10.12 -17.27 -11.53
N GLY A 63 10.22 -18.24 -10.62
CA GLY A 63 11.34 -18.38 -9.69
C GLY A 63 10.89 -18.21 -8.24
N SER A 64 11.78 -17.70 -7.38
CA SER A 64 11.47 -17.41 -5.98
C SER A 64 11.17 -15.93 -5.78
N TYR A 65 10.19 -15.62 -4.94
CA TYR A 65 9.86 -14.27 -4.49
C TYR A 65 9.76 -14.25 -2.97
N GLU A 66 9.92 -13.07 -2.39
CA GLU A 66 9.82 -12.89 -0.94
C GLU A 66 8.47 -12.29 -0.57
N ILE A 67 7.88 -12.80 0.50
CA ILE A 67 6.59 -12.33 1.01
C ILE A 67 6.81 -11.52 2.28
N PHE A 68 6.39 -10.27 2.23
CA PHE A 68 6.55 -9.33 3.34
C PHE A 68 5.21 -9.03 4.04
N PHE A 69 4.51 -10.02 4.59
CA PHE A 69 3.16 -9.78 5.18
C PHE A 69 3.11 -8.66 6.23
N TYR A 70 4.20 -8.43 6.97
CA TYR A 70 4.29 -7.35 7.96
C TYR A 70 4.16 -5.95 7.36
N VAL A 71 4.47 -5.75 6.06
CA VAL A 71 4.39 -4.42 5.42
C VAL A 71 2.96 -3.92 5.32
N PHE A 72 1.96 -4.80 5.37
CA PHE A 72 0.54 -4.42 5.31
C PHE A 72 0.02 -3.75 6.58
N VAL A 73 0.77 -3.82 7.69
CA VAL A 73 0.42 -3.06 8.91
C VAL A 73 0.58 -1.56 8.67
N VAL A 74 1.57 -1.16 7.88
CA VAL A 74 1.89 0.24 7.60
C VAL A 74 0.71 1.02 7.00
N PRO A 75 0.11 0.62 5.86
CA PRO A 75 -1.01 1.35 5.26
C PRO A 75 -2.22 1.42 6.19
N ILE A 76 -2.49 0.38 6.98
CA ILE A 76 -3.62 0.37 7.93
C ILE A 76 -3.41 1.43 9.02
N VAL A 77 -2.24 1.44 9.66
CA VAL A 77 -1.93 2.39 10.73
C VAL A 77 -1.87 3.83 10.20
N VAL A 78 -1.23 4.03 9.06
CA VAL A 78 -1.09 5.35 8.43
C VAL A 78 -2.46 5.90 8.04
N LEU A 79 -3.30 5.10 7.38
CA LEU A 79 -4.64 5.51 6.98
C LEU A 79 -5.53 5.82 8.19
N ALA A 80 -5.51 4.98 9.22
CA ALA A 80 -6.29 5.23 10.43
C ALA A 80 -5.89 6.55 11.12
N ARG A 81 -4.60 6.86 11.18
CA ARG A 81 -4.09 8.12 11.73
C ARG A 81 -4.48 9.32 10.87
N ALA A 82 -4.33 9.21 9.55
CA ALA A 82 -4.68 10.27 8.61
C ALA A 82 -6.19 10.60 8.66
N LEU A 83 -7.04 9.57 8.70
CA LEU A 83 -8.50 9.74 8.83
C LEU A 83 -8.88 10.41 10.16
N ARG A 84 -8.28 9.99 11.28
CA ARG A 84 -8.50 10.64 12.58
C ARG A 84 -8.10 12.12 12.58
N ALA A 85 -6.98 12.45 11.94
CA ALA A 85 -6.53 13.84 11.82
C ALA A 85 -7.55 14.69 11.05
N VAL A 86 -8.06 14.17 9.93
CA VAL A 86 -9.11 14.84 9.14
C VAL A 86 -10.39 15.05 9.97
N VAL A 87 -10.88 14.01 10.65
CA VAL A 87 -12.11 14.08 11.45
C VAL A 87 -11.95 15.06 12.63
N SER A 88 -10.84 14.99 13.37
CA SER A 88 -10.58 15.88 14.51
C SER A 88 -10.32 17.33 14.09
N GLY A 89 -9.76 17.56 12.90
CA GLY A 89 -9.61 18.89 12.31
C GLY A 89 -10.95 19.50 11.90
N ALA A 90 -11.85 18.68 11.34
CA ALA A 90 -13.20 19.09 10.97
C ALA A 90 -14.07 19.48 12.17
N GLN A 91 -13.82 18.91 13.36
CA GLN A 91 -14.53 19.27 14.60
C GLN A 91 -14.07 20.60 15.22
N ARG A 92 -12.95 21.17 14.75
CA ARG A 92 -12.35 22.41 15.27
C ARG A 92 -12.57 23.63 14.35
N ALA A 93 -13.17 23.42 13.17
CA ALA A 93 -13.51 24.45 12.19
C ALA A 93 -15.01 24.76 12.27
#